data_AF-A0A8T5KIC7-F1
#
_entry.id   AF-A0A8T5KIC7-F1
#
_cell.length_a   1.000
_cell.length_b   1.000
_cell.length_c   1.000
_cell.angle_alpha   90.00
_cell.angle_beta   90.00
_cell.angle_gamma   90.00
#
_symmetry.space_group_name_H-M   'P 1'
#
loop_
_entity.id
_entity.type
_entity.pdbx_description
1 polymer ?
#
loop_
_entity_poly.entity_id
_entity_poly.type
_entity_poly.pdbx_seq_one_letter_code
_entity_poly.pdbx_strand_id
1 'polypeptide(L)'
;AVDMPEICDFYSPAVFHRGSIRVGICTDGKSPIVSKVLKKRLSSQVTEMDSLNLEVQHHARELAKKKINNSSDRRDTLYKIFNDPGIHMKLESGKIGEAKTAAEAIIEKASQVQSSDD
;
A
#
# COMPACT_ATOMS: atom_id res chain seq x y z
N ALA A 1 31.89 21.21 -9.46
CA ALA A 1 30.56 21.85 -9.38
C ALA A 1 29.75 21.33 -10.55
N VAL A 2 28.55 20.78 -10.31
CA VAL A 2 27.64 20.35 -11.38
C VAL A 2 26.43 21.27 -11.30
N ASP A 3 26.56 22.44 -11.90
CA ASP A 3 25.52 23.46 -11.99
C ASP A 3 25.40 23.91 -13.46
N MET A 4 24.84 23.03 -14.29
CA MET A 4 24.30 23.41 -15.61
C MET A 4 22.83 22.96 -15.65
N PRO A 5 21.90 23.77 -15.12
CA PRO A 5 20.47 23.44 -15.10
C PRO A 5 19.88 23.24 -16.51
N GLU A 6 20.46 23.86 -17.53
CA GLU A 6 20.00 23.77 -18.93
C GLU A 6 20.39 22.48 -19.66
N ILE A 7 21.25 21.65 -19.05
CA ILE A 7 21.68 20.34 -19.58
C ILE A 7 21.21 19.20 -18.66
N CYS A 8 20.36 19.52 -17.68
CA CYS A 8 19.87 18.54 -16.72
C CYS A 8 18.46 18.11 -17.10
N ASP A 9 18.35 17.01 -17.84
CA ASP A 9 17.06 16.40 -18.22
C ASP A 9 16.32 15.77 -17.03
N PHE A 10 16.87 15.87 -15.80
CA PHE A 10 16.34 15.19 -14.62
C PHE A 10 16.53 15.97 -13.32
N TYR A 11 15.44 16.20 -12.60
CA TYR A 11 15.47 16.69 -11.22
C TYR A 11 15.59 15.51 -10.25
N SER A 12 16.61 15.52 -9.39
CA SER A 12 16.73 14.51 -8.32
C SER A 12 15.62 14.70 -7.27
N PRO A 13 14.69 13.74 -7.11
CA PRO A 13 13.58 13.88 -6.18
C PRO A 13 14.02 13.82 -4.72
N ALA A 14 13.25 14.47 -3.84
CA ALA A 14 13.34 14.17 -2.41
C ALA A 14 12.62 12.83 -2.15
N VAL A 15 13.37 11.77 -1.89
CA VAL A 15 12.84 10.39 -1.72
C VAL A 15 12.85 9.96 -0.26
N PHE A 16 11.81 9.26 0.19
CA PHE A 16 11.82 8.46 1.41
C PHE A 16 11.17 7.09 1.16
N HIS A 17 11.42 6.13 2.06
CA HIS A 17 10.82 4.81 1.99
C HIS A 17 10.41 4.28 3.38
N ARG A 18 9.44 3.37 3.39
CA ARG A 18 8.95 2.64 4.56
C ARG A 18 8.59 1.22 4.11
N GLY A 19 9.43 0.25 4.44
CA GLY A 19 9.39 -1.08 3.83
C GLY A 19 9.40 -1.01 2.31
N SER A 20 8.40 -1.62 1.67
CA SER A 20 8.22 -1.62 0.20
C SER A 20 7.55 -0.34 -0.35
N ILE A 21 7.15 0.60 0.50
CA ILE A 21 6.57 1.89 0.09
C ILE A 21 7.69 2.87 -0.23
N ARG A 22 7.67 3.46 -1.43
CA ARG A 22 8.60 4.52 -1.86
C ARG A 22 7.82 5.74 -2.31
N VAL A 23 8.24 6.92 -1.85
CA VAL A 23 7.64 8.20 -2.21
C VAL A 23 8.74 9.14 -2.69
N GLY A 24 8.61 9.62 -3.92
CA GLY A 24 9.46 10.66 -4.52
C GLY A 24 8.69 11.96 -4.67
N ILE A 25 9.31 13.08 -4.29
CA ILE A 25 8.69 14.41 -4.33
C ILE A 25 9.50 15.30 -5.26
N CYS A 26 8.85 15.79 -6.32
CA CYS A 26 9.40 16.68 -7.33
C CYS A 26 8.70 18.04 -7.30
N THR A 27 9.43 19.09 -7.69
CA THR A 27 8.91 20.47 -7.78
C THR A 27 9.23 21.09 -9.15
N ASP A 28 9.44 20.26 -10.18
CA ASP A 28 9.89 20.68 -11.52
C ASP A 28 11.11 21.61 -11.47
N GLY A 29 12.05 21.32 -10.57
CA GLY A 29 13.24 22.16 -10.35
C GLY A 29 12.98 23.50 -9.66
N LYS A 30 11.71 23.89 -9.45
CA LYS A 30 11.35 25.23 -8.95
C LYS A 30 11.78 25.45 -7.51
N SER A 31 11.86 24.41 -6.69
CA SER A 31 12.28 24.57 -5.29
C SER A 31 12.78 23.28 -4.62
N PRO A 32 14.09 23.17 -4.32
CA PRO A 32 14.63 22.07 -3.51
C PRO A 32 14.27 22.19 -2.02
N ILE A 33 13.91 23.39 -1.54
CA ILE A 33 13.49 23.61 -0.15
C ILE A 33 12.08 23.03 0.05
N VAL A 34 11.15 23.32 -0.86
CA VAL A 34 9.77 22.81 -0.77
C VAL A 34 9.73 21.29 -0.80
N SER A 35 10.50 20.64 -1.70
CA SER A 35 10.54 19.17 -1.77
C SER A 35 11.06 18.54 -0.46
N LYS A 36 12.08 19.14 0.19
CA LYS A 36 12.59 18.69 1.50
C LYS A 36 11.57 18.85 2.62
N VAL A 37 10.85 19.97 2.68
CA VAL A 37 9.80 20.22 3.70
C VAL A 37 8.64 19.23 3.53
N LEU A 38 8.19 19.00 2.29
CA LEU A 38 7.16 18.02 1.99
C LEU A 38 7.61 16.60 2.35
N LYS A 39 8.86 16.22 2.03
CA LYS A 39 9.43 14.94 2.43
C LYS A 39 9.33 14.74 3.94
N LYS A 40 9.74 15.73 4.73
CA LYS A 40 9.66 15.65 6.21
C LYS A 40 8.22 15.43 6.67
N ARG A 41 7.27 16.22 6.16
CA ARG A 41 5.84 16.14 6.53
C ARG A 41 5.19 14.81 6.14
N LEU A 42 5.46 14.31 4.93
CA LEU A 42 4.85 13.07 4.44
C LEU A 42 5.52 11.84 5.06
N SER A 43 6.83 11.88 5.33
CA SER A 43 7.54 10.74 5.93
C SER A 43 7.05 10.40 7.35
N SER A 44 6.51 11.38 8.08
CA SER A 44 5.89 11.14 9.39
C SER A 44 4.47 10.59 9.30
N GLN A 45 3.82 10.70 8.15
CA GLN A 45 2.47 10.18 7.92
C GLN A 45 2.48 8.74 7.41
N VAL A 46 3.55 8.31 6.73
CA VAL A 46 3.73 6.92 6.31
C VAL A 46 4.42 6.12 7.42
N THR A 47 3.60 5.33 8.11
CA THR A 47 3.92 4.58 9.32
C THR A 47 4.37 3.15 9.02
N GLU A 48 4.94 2.45 10.01
CA GLU A 48 5.19 1.01 9.89
C GLU A 48 3.90 0.22 9.64
N MET A 49 2.77 0.68 10.19
CA MET A 49 1.46 0.08 9.99
C MET A 49 1.06 0.04 8.51
N ASP A 50 1.41 1.06 7.73
CA ASP A 50 1.17 1.08 6.28
C ASP A 50 1.97 -0.02 5.57
N SER A 51 3.22 -0.23 5.99
CA SER A 51 4.06 -1.32 5.46
C SER A 51 3.51 -2.69 5.85
N LEU A 52 3.02 -2.86 7.08
CA LEU A 52 2.41 -4.12 7.53
C LEU A 52 1.12 -4.43 6.77
N ASN A 53 0.27 -3.42 6.58
CA ASN A 53 -0.94 -3.53 5.76
C ASN A 53 -0.61 -3.91 4.32
N LEU A 54 0.46 -3.34 3.74
CA LEU A 54 0.92 -3.70 2.40
C LEU A 54 1.24 -5.20 2.28
N GLU A 55 1.89 -5.79 3.28
CA GLU A 55 2.22 -7.22 3.28
C GLU A 55 0.96 -8.11 3.36
N VAL A 56 -0.04 -7.71 4.15
CA VAL A 56 -1.34 -8.41 4.18
C VAL A 56 -2.07 -8.27 2.86
N GLN A 57 -2.08 -7.06 2.28
CA GLN A 57 -2.74 -6.78 1.01
C GLN A 57 -2.10 -7.51 -0.17
N HIS A 58 -0.77 -7.62 -0.19
CA HIS A 58 -0.05 -8.40 -1.19
C HIS A 58 -0.49 -9.87 -1.14
N HIS A 59 -0.46 -10.46 0.05
CA HIS A 59 -0.91 -11.85 0.28
C HIS A 59 -2.38 -12.05 -0.13
N ALA A 60 -3.26 -11.18 0.36
CA ALA A 60 -4.68 -11.22 0.07
C ALA A 60 -4.97 -11.12 -1.44
N ARG A 61 -4.27 -10.22 -2.15
CA ARG A 61 -4.43 -10.03 -3.60
C ARG A 61 -4.06 -11.28 -4.38
N GLU A 62 -2.95 -11.92 -4.04
CA GLU A 62 -2.50 -13.13 -4.75
C GLU A 62 -3.44 -14.31 -4.52
N LEU A 63 -4.04 -14.42 -3.33
CA LEU A 63 -5.06 -15.43 -3.06
C LEU A 63 -6.40 -15.10 -3.73
N ALA A 64 -6.87 -13.86 -3.62
CA ALA A 64 -8.15 -13.44 -4.17
C ALA A 64 -8.20 -13.55 -5.69
N LYS A 65 -7.08 -13.35 -6.40
CA LYS A 65 -6.99 -13.63 -7.84
C LYS A 65 -7.26 -15.10 -8.21
N LYS A 66 -6.90 -16.03 -7.32
CA LYS A 66 -7.06 -17.47 -7.55
C LYS A 66 -8.45 -17.97 -7.18
N LYS A 67 -9.13 -17.28 -6.26
CA LYS A 67 -10.41 -17.71 -5.68
C LYS A 67 -11.63 -16.89 -6.11
N ILE A 68 -11.43 -15.66 -6.57
CA ILE A 68 -12.51 -14.74 -6.94
C ILE A 68 -12.33 -14.35 -8.41
N ASN A 69 -13.24 -14.83 -9.26
CA ASN A 69 -13.17 -14.64 -10.70
C ASN A 69 -13.53 -13.20 -11.09
N ASN A 70 -14.56 -12.63 -10.46
CA ASN A 70 -15.05 -11.30 -10.77
C ASN A 70 -14.09 -10.23 -10.24
N SER A 71 -13.75 -9.26 -11.08
CA SER A 71 -12.79 -8.21 -10.75
C SER A 71 -13.34 -7.18 -9.76
N SER A 72 -14.64 -6.88 -9.81
CA SER A 72 -15.32 -6.00 -8.85
C SER A 72 -15.36 -6.65 -7.48
N ASP A 73 -15.79 -7.92 -7.40
CA ASP A 73 -15.87 -8.64 -6.12
C ASP A 73 -14.48 -8.78 -5.46
N ARG A 74 -13.45 -9.03 -6.27
CA ARG A 74 -12.07 -9.06 -5.78
C ARG A 74 -11.65 -7.71 -5.22
N ARG A 75 -11.93 -6.60 -5.92
CA ARG A 75 -11.61 -5.24 -5.46
C ARG A 75 -12.34 -4.95 -4.14
N ASP A 76 -13.64 -5.21 -4.10
CA ASP A 76 -14.48 -4.89 -2.96
C ASP A 76 -14.10 -5.75 -1.74
N THR A 77 -13.70 -7.01 -1.97
CA THR A 77 -13.14 -7.88 -0.93
C THR A 77 -11.81 -7.36 -0.38
N LEU A 78 -10.90 -6.87 -1.23
CA LEU A 78 -9.63 -6.29 -0.77
C LEU A 78 -9.83 -5.01 0.05
N TYR A 79 -10.82 -4.18 -0.32
CA TYR A 79 -11.21 -3.02 0.49
C TYR A 79 -11.85 -3.43 1.83
N LYS A 80 -12.66 -4.48 1.86
CA LYS A 80 -13.18 -5.04 3.11
C LYS A 80 -12.04 -5.51 4.03
N ILE A 81 -11.05 -6.21 3.48
CA ILE A 81 -9.86 -6.66 4.22
C ILE A 81 -9.05 -5.47 4.76
N PHE A 82 -8.84 -4.42 3.95
CA PHE A 82 -8.09 -3.24 4.36
C PHE A 82 -8.74 -2.52 5.55
N ASN A 83 -10.07 -2.45 5.56
CA ASN A 83 -10.83 -1.73 6.58
C ASN A 83 -11.34 -2.65 7.71
N ASP A 84 -10.93 -3.92 7.75
CA ASP A 84 -11.38 -4.86 8.79
C ASP A 84 -10.74 -4.52 10.14
N PRO A 85 -11.54 -4.16 11.18
CA PRO A 85 -11.00 -3.79 12.48
C PRO A 85 -10.24 -4.93 13.16
N GLY A 86 -10.64 -6.18 12.90
CA GLY A 86 -10.01 -7.36 13.47
C GLY A 86 -8.64 -7.63 12.87
N ILE A 87 -8.43 -7.32 11.58
CA ILE A 87 -7.12 -7.35 10.93
C ILE A 87 -6.26 -6.20 11.45
N HIS A 88 -6.82 -5.00 11.54
CA HIS A 88 -6.12 -3.83 12.07
C HIS A 88 -5.54 -4.09 13.48
N MET A 89 -6.37 -4.57 14.41
CA MET A 89 -5.94 -4.88 15.78
C MET A 89 -4.80 -5.92 15.84
N LYS A 90 -4.82 -6.92 14.95
CA LYS A 90 -3.75 -7.93 14.86
C LYS A 90 -2.44 -7.32 14.38
N LEU A 91 -2.52 -6.41 13.41
CA LEU A 91 -1.34 -5.71 12.90
C LEU A 91 -0.75 -4.76 13.94
N GLU A 92 -1.58 -4.03 14.70
CA GLU A 92 -1.13 -3.21 15.84
C GLU A 92 -0.40 -4.06 16.90
N SER A 93 -0.85 -5.29 17.09
CA SER A 93 -0.24 -6.26 18.01
C SER A 93 0.97 -7.02 17.42
N GLY A 94 1.42 -6.68 16.21
CA GLY A 94 2.53 -7.35 15.52
C GLY A 94 2.23 -8.75 14.99
N LYS A 95 0.97 -9.19 15.04
CA LYS A 95 0.52 -10.56 14.68
C LYS A 95 0.17 -10.66 13.19
N ILE A 96 1.17 -10.47 12.32
CA ILE A 96 1.00 -10.46 10.86
C ILE A 96 0.44 -11.79 10.34
N GLY A 97 0.90 -12.92 10.89
CA GLY A 97 0.40 -14.24 10.48
C GLY A 97 -1.10 -14.40 10.71
N GLU A 98 -1.59 -14.03 11.89
CA GLU A 98 -3.02 -14.05 12.22
C GLU A 98 -3.82 -13.06 11.34
N ALA A 99 -3.24 -11.91 11.01
CA ALA A 99 -3.85 -10.93 10.12
C ALA A 99 -4.03 -11.49 8.70
N LYS A 100 -3.04 -12.22 8.18
CA LYS A 100 -3.12 -12.92 6.90
C LYS A 100 -4.19 -14.02 6.94
N THR A 101 -4.22 -14.86 7.97
CA THR A 101 -5.26 -15.89 8.13
C THR A 101 -6.66 -15.30 8.21
N ALA A 102 -6.84 -14.16 8.87
CA ALA A 102 -8.12 -13.45 8.88
C ALA A 102 -8.53 -12.95 7.48
N ALA A 103 -7.58 -12.41 6.70
CA ALA A 103 -7.82 -12.01 5.33
C ALA A 103 -8.21 -13.21 4.43
N GLU A 104 -7.55 -14.36 4.60
CA GLU A 104 -7.89 -15.59 3.89
C GLU A 104 -9.34 -16.03 4.16
N ALA A 105 -9.79 -15.97 5.41
CA ALA A 105 -11.15 -16.31 5.78
C ALA A 105 -12.20 -15.39 5.12
N ILE A 106 -11.88 -14.10 4.95
CA ILE A 106 -12.75 -13.15 4.24
C ILE A 106 -12.82 -13.51 2.75
N ILE A 107 -11.68 -13.86 2.13
CA ILE A 107 -11.61 -14.27 0.72
C ILE A 107 -12.40 -15.56 0.49
N GLU A 108 -12.31 -16.53 1.41
CA GLU A 108 -13.03 -17.79 1.30
C GLU A 108 -14.54 -17.57 1.24
N LYS A 109 -15.06 -16.74 2.17
CA LYS A 109 -16.47 -16.37 2.19
C LYS A 109 -16.89 -15.67 0.90
N ALA A 110 -16.08 -14.75 0.38
CA ALA A 110 -16.39 -14.04 -0.86
C ALA A 110 -16.42 -14.98 -2.09
N SER A 111 -15.54 -15.98 -2.13
CA SER A 111 -15.52 -16.96 -3.24
C SER A 111 -16.76 -17.86 -3.28
N GLN A 112 -17.35 -18.17 -2.12
CA GLN A 112 -18.57 -19.00 -2.03
C GLN A 112 -19.84 -18.24 -2.44
N VAL A 113 -19.87 -16.92 -2.26
CA VAL A 113 -21.02 -16.09 -2.69
C VAL A 113 -21.05 -15.95 -4.22
N GLN A 114 -19.90 -16.08 -4.89
CA GLN A 114 -19.82 -15.99 -6.34
C GLN A 114 -20.46 -17.18 -7.08
N SER A 115 -20.66 -18.32 -6.41
CA SER A 115 -21.23 -19.55 -7.01
C SER A 115 -22.76 -19.64 -6.96
N SER A 116 -23.46 -18.68 -6.34
CA SER A 116 -24.93 -18.70 -6.23
C SER A 116 -25.67 -17.85 -7.26
N ASP A 117 -24.94 -17.02 -8.03
CA ASP A 117 -25.50 -16.05 -8.98
C ASP A 117 -25.27 -16.44 -10.46
N ASP A 118 -24.74 -17.65 -10.71
CA ASP A 118 -24.63 -18.30 -12.03
C ASP A 118 -25.63 -19.46 -12.17
#